data_AF-Q7U736-F1
#
_entry.id   AF-Q7U736-F1
#
_cell.length_a   1.000
_cell.length_b   1.000
_cell.length_c   1.000
_cell.angle_alpha   90.00
_cell.angle_beta   90.00
_cell.angle_gamma   90.00
#
_symmetry.space_group_name_H-M   'P 1'
#
loop_
_entity.id
_entity.type
_entity.pdbx_description
1 polymer ?
#
loop_
_entity_poly.entity_id
_entity_poly.type
_entity_poly.pdbx_seq_one_letter_code
_entity_poly.pdbx_strand_id
1 'polypeptide(L)' 'MVNDESLGFDALNTLHELLALMAVEEKARTCHSRAEAQRCIHEAEQRRRNLWGTKQAVRFSSS' A
#
# COMPACT_ATOMS: atom_id res chain seq x y z
N MET A 1 -26.11 7.33 -12.40
CA MET A 1 -26.15 6.19 -11.46
C MET A 1 -24.71 5.74 -11.28
N VAL A 2 -24.12 6.01 -10.12
CA VAL A 2 -22.78 5.48 -9.79
C VAL A 2 -23.03 4.01 -9.43
N ASN A 3 -22.40 3.08 -10.14
CA ASN A 3 -22.62 1.65 -9.94
C ASN A 3 -22.12 1.24 -8.55
N ASP A 4 -23.05 0.89 -7.68
CA ASP A 4 -22.82 0.45 -6.29
C ASP A 4 -21.83 -0.73 -6.20
N GLU A 5 -21.83 -1.60 -7.23
CA GLU A 5 -20.92 -2.75 -7.36
C GLU A 5 -19.44 -2.35 -7.53
N SER A 6 -19.16 -1.19 -8.13
CA SER A 6 -17.80 -0.67 -8.29
C SER A 6 -17.23 -0.23 -6.94
N LEU A 7 -18.05 0.36 -6.07
CA LEU A 7 -17.64 0.79 -4.74
C LEU A 7 -17.29 -0.40 -3.85
N GLY A 8 -18.07 -1.49 -3.93
CA GLY A 8 -17.81 -2.71 -3.16
C GLY A 8 -16.48 -3.37 -3.52
N PHE A 9 -16.14 -3.41 -4.81
CA PHE A 9 -14.88 -3.98 -5.29
C PHE A 9 -13.66 -3.17 -4.84
N ASP A 10 -13.71 -1.84 -4.95
CA ASP A 10 -12.62 -0.97 -4.54
C ASP A 10 -12.40 -0.99 -3.02
N ALA A 11 -13.47 -1.07 -2.24
CA ALA A 11 -13.40 -1.23 -0.79
C ALA A 11 -12.74 -2.56 -0.39
N LEU A 12 -13.09 -3.66 -1.07
CA LEU A 12 -12.50 -4.98 -0.82
C LEU A 12 -11.00 -5.00 -1.17
N ASN A 13 -10.61 -4.40 -2.29
CA ASN A 13 -9.20 -4.27 -2.67
C ASN A 13 -8.43 -3.42 -1.66
N THR A 14 -9.01 -2.31 -1.21
CA THR A 14 -8.42 -1.45 -0.17
C THR A 14 -8.22 -2.22 1.13
N LEU A 15 -9.21 -3.00 1.56
CA LEU A 15 -9.12 -3.84 2.75
C LEU A 15 -8.00 -4.89 2.61
N HIS A 16 -7.91 -5.57 1.46
CA HIS A 16 -6.85 -6.55 1.21
C HIS A 16 -5.45 -5.93 1.27
N GLU A 17 -5.25 -4.76 0.65
CA GLU A 17 -3.95 -4.09 0.67
C GLU A 17 -3.58 -3.58 2.07
N LEU A 18 -4.56 -3.13 2.86
CA LEU A 18 -4.35 -2.77 4.27
C LEU A 18 -3.96 -3.98 5.12
N LEU A 19 -4.67 -5.11 4.99
CA LEU A 19 -4.35 -6.35 5.71
C LEU A 19 -2.95 -6.86 5.33
N ALA A 20 -2.60 -6.79 4.04
CA ALA A 20 -1.27 -7.16 3.57
C ALA A 20 -0.18 -6.25 4.16
N LEU A 21 -0.42 -4.94 4.24
CA LEU A 21 0.52 -4.00 4.86
C LEU A 21 0.71 -4.30 6.36
N MET A 22 -0.37 -4.56 7.10
CA MET A 22 -0.30 -4.93 8.53
C MET A 22 0.51 -6.22 8.75
N ALA A 23 0.36 -7.22 7.87
CA ALA A 23 1.14 -8.46 7.95
C ALA A 23 2.65 -8.22 7.73
N VAL A 24 3.00 -7.31 6.82
CA VAL A 24 4.41 -6.92 6.59
C VAL A 24 4.98 -6.20 7.81
N GLU A 25 4.22 -5.30 8.43
CA GLU A 25 4.62 -4.60 9.65
C GLU A 25 4.85 -5.57 10.82
N GLU A 26 3.98 -6.56 10.98
CA GLU A 26 4.16 -7.59 12.01
C GLU A 26 5.43 -8.41 11.77
N LYS A 27 5.70 -8.80 10.53
CA LYS A 27 6.94 -9.49 10.14
C LYS A 27 8.19 -8.62 10.32
N ALA A 28 8.08 -7.31 10.12
CA ALA A 28 9.20 -6.39 10.32
C ALA A 28 9.69 -6.38 11.78
N ARG A 29 8.80 -6.62 12.76
CA ARG A 29 9.13 -6.68 14.19
C ARG A 29 10.07 -7.84 14.56
N THR A 30 10.08 -8.90 13.75
CA THR A 30 10.84 -10.13 14.00
C THR A 30 11.99 -10.34 13.01
N CYS A 31 12.36 -9.31 12.24
CA CYS A 31 13.51 -9.39 11.33
C CYS A 31 14.82 -9.55 12.10
N HIS A 32 15.65 -10.53 11.71
CA HIS A 32 16.95 -10.80 12.33
C HIS A 32 18.12 -10.51 11.40
N SER A 33 17.85 -10.14 10.15
CA SER A 33 18.87 -9.79 9.17
C SER A 33 18.51 -8.53 8.40
N ARG A 34 19.54 -7.83 7.92
CA ARG A 34 19.39 -6.68 7.02
C ARG A 34 18.61 -7.05 5.75
N ALA A 35 18.84 -8.24 5.20
CA ALA A 35 18.18 -8.70 4.00
C ALA A 35 16.68 -8.94 4.19
N GLU A 36 16.25 -9.38 5.39
CA GLU A 36 14.83 -9.50 5.74
C GLU A 36 14.18 -8.14 5.93
N ALA A 37 14.86 -7.22 6.63
CA ALA A 37 14.37 -5.86 6.83
C ALA A 37 14.18 -5.14 5.48
N GLN A 38 15.15 -5.26 4.57
CA GLN A 38 15.05 -4.69 3.22
C GLN A 38 13.87 -5.27 2.42
N ARG A 39 13.62 -6.58 2.53
CA ARG A 39 12.47 -7.21 1.90
C ARG A 39 11.15 -6.66 2.43
N CYS A 40 11.01 -6.53 3.76
CA CYS A 40 9.81 -5.97 4.38
C CYS A 40 9.57 -4.51 3.97
N ILE A 41 10.63 -3.69 3.95
CA ILE A 41 10.54 -2.29 3.49
C ILE A 41 10.06 -2.23 2.04
N HIS A 42 10.65 -3.03 1.15
CA HIS A 42 10.28 -3.02 -0.27
C HIS A 42 8.81 -3.44 -0.47
N GLU A 43 8.38 -4.48 0.23
CA GLU A 43 7.00 -4.96 0.17
C GLU A 43 6.01 -3.92 0.71
N ALA A 44 6.30 -3.32 1.87
CA ALA A 44 5.48 -2.25 2.44
C ALA A 44 5.34 -1.06 1.47
N GLU A 45 6.44 -0.59 0.88
CA GLU A 45 6.40 0.50 -0.11
C GLU A 45 5.59 0.17 -1.36
N GLN A 46 5.56 -1.10 -1.78
CA GLN A 46 4.68 -1.53 -2.87
C GLN A 46 3.20 -1.45 -2.47
N ARG A 47 2.84 -1.97 -1.29
CA ARG A 47 1.46 -1.92 -0.76
C ARG A 47 0.97 -0.49 -0.55
N ARG A 48 1.83 0.37 0.01
CA ARG A 48 1.58 1.81 0.16
C ARG A 48 1.29 2.49 -1.18
N ARG A 49 2.03 2.14 -2.23
CA ARG A 49 1.78 2.66 -3.59
C ARG A 49 0.46 2.17 -4.17
N ASN A 50 0.04 0.94 -3.89
CA ASN A 50 -1.27 0.44 -4.33
C ASN A 50 -2.43 1.17 -3.62
N LEU A 51 -2.27 1.46 -2.32
CA LEU A 51 -3.28 2.15 -1.51
C LEU A 51 -3.34 3.66 -1.77
N TRP A 52 -2.19 4.31 -1.85
CA TRP A 52 -2.06 5.78 -1.77
C TRP A 52 -1.18 6.38 -2.86
N GLY A 53 -0.58 5.55 -3.72
CA GLY A 53 0.18 6.03 -4.87
C GLY A 53 -0.77 6.69 -5.86
N THR A 54 -0.94 8.01 -5.74
CA THR A 54 -1.67 8.79 -6.73
C THR A 54 -1.05 8.56 -8.10
N LYS A 55 -1.85 8.18 -9.11
CA LYS A 55 -1.44 8.19 -10.52
C LYS A 55 -1.09 9.61 -11.02
N GLN A 56 -1.35 10.65 -10.24
CA GLN A 56 -0.92 12.01 -10.51
C GLN A 56 0.23 12.39 -9.57
N ALA A 57 1.39 12.65 -10.16
CA ALA A 57 2.40 13.48 -9.51
C ALA A 57 1.79 14.87 -9.32
N VAL A 58 1.69 15.33 -8.07
CA VAL A 58 1.37 16.73 -7.76
C VAL A 58 2.53 17.58 -8.30
N ARG A 59 2.36 18.12 -9.51
CA ARG A 59 3.29 19.11 -10.06
C ARG A 59 3.01 20.42 -9.34
N PHE A 60 3.88 20.79 -8.41
CA PHE A 60 3.94 22.17 -7.94
C PHE A 60 4.55 23.01 -9.08
N SER A 61 3.72 23.73 -9.82
CA SER A 61 4.20 24.78 -10.73
C SER A 61 4.62 25.98 -9.89
N SER A 62 5.92 26.23 -9.81
CA SER A 62 6.47 27.47 -9.26
C SER A 62 5.99 28.62 -10.15
N SER A 63 5.21 29.54 -9.57
CA SER A 63 4.93 30.86 -10.17
C SER A 63 6.01 31.85 -9.76
#